data_AF-A0A1W2FAD1-F1
#
_entry.id   AF-A0A1W2FAD1-F1
#
_cell.length_a   1.000
_cell.length_b   1.000
_cell.length_c   1.000
_cell.angle_alpha   90.00
_cell.angle_beta   90.00
_cell.angle_gamma   90.00
#
_symmetry.space_group_name_H-M   'P 1'
#
loop_
_entity.id
_entity.type
_entity.pdbx_description
1 polymer ?
#
loop_
_entity_poly.entity_id
_entity_poly.type
_entity_poly.pdbx_seq_one_letter_code
_entity_poly.pdbx_strand_id
1 'polypeptide(L)'
;MLAIVRDEAAILASVSRSDGIMKPVETSAMLDYLLWRIERHGIYPTDDEAENIRRYLERLRPGPDAIDRAVRNLGNLDHRTLARMFGACVAVMDADGVRRREERNLINSLAVELTGVSLF
;
A
#
# COMPACT_ATOMS: atom_id res chain seq x y z
N MET A 1 -0.24 -10.66 -12.81
CA MET A 1 0.62 -10.10 -11.75
C MET A 1 -0.01 -8.89 -11.07
N LEU A 2 -0.19 -7.75 -11.76
CA LEU A 2 -0.78 -6.54 -11.16
C LEU A 2 -2.17 -6.74 -10.53
N ALA A 3 -3.01 -7.61 -11.10
CA ALA A 3 -4.32 -7.93 -10.54
C ALA A 3 -4.26 -8.50 -9.11
N ILE A 4 -3.16 -9.15 -8.73
CA ILE A 4 -2.97 -9.77 -7.40
C ILE A 4 -2.80 -8.72 -6.31
N VAL A 5 -2.17 -7.59 -6.66
CA VAL A 5 -1.72 -6.57 -5.72
C VAL A 5 -2.39 -5.22 -5.97
N ARG A 6 -3.43 -5.19 -6.81
CA ARG A 6 -4.05 -3.95 -7.29
C ARG A 6 -4.66 -3.16 -6.14
N ASP A 7 -5.34 -3.85 -5.24
CA ASP A 7 -6.06 -3.24 -4.14
C ASP A 7 -5.07 -2.76 -3.06
N GLU A 8 -4.08 -3.58 -2.69
CA GLU A 8 -2.99 -3.16 -1.80
C GLU A 8 -2.21 -1.96 -2.38
N ALA A 9 -1.91 -1.96 -3.68
CA ALA A 9 -1.23 -0.86 -4.35
C ALA A 9 -2.05 0.44 -4.31
N ALA A 10 -3.38 0.35 -4.43
CA ALA A 10 -4.25 1.51 -4.33
C ALA A 10 -4.20 2.12 -2.92
N ILE A 11 -4.23 1.29 -1.88
CA ILE A 11 -4.10 1.78 -0.50
C ILE A 11 -2.73 2.42 -0.26
N LEU A 12 -1.64 1.74 -0.61
CA LEU A 12 -0.29 2.26 -0.44
C LEU A 12 -0.07 3.59 -1.19
N ALA A 13 -0.53 3.68 -2.44
CA ALA A 13 -0.44 4.91 -3.22
C ALA A 13 -1.33 6.02 -2.65
N SER A 14 -2.47 5.70 -2.02
CA SER A 14 -3.30 6.71 -1.34
C SER A 14 -2.59 7.29 -0.11
N VAL A 15 -1.87 6.45 0.67
CA VAL A 15 -1.09 6.87 1.84
C VAL A 15 0.06 7.78 1.41
N SER A 16 0.88 7.31 0.47
CA SER A 16 2.04 8.07 -0.06
C SER A 16 1.63 9.40 -0.71
N ARG A 17 0.38 9.55 -1.17
CA ARG A 17 -0.10 10.76 -1.85
C ARG A 17 -0.97 11.66 -0.99
N SER A 18 -1.14 11.35 0.28
CA SER A 18 -2.00 12.15 1.17
C SER A 18 -1.46 13.58 1.37
N ASP A 19 -0.17 13.82 1.14
CA ASP A 19 0.47 15.13 1.10
C ASP A 19 0.59 15.75 -0.32
N GLY A 20 0.13 15.03 -1.35
CA GLY A 20 0.18 15.41 -2.76
C GLY A 20 1.46 15.00 -3.51
N ILE A 21 2.49 14.46 -2.86
CA ILE A 21 3.79 14.15 -3.48
C ILE A 21 4.26 12.75 -3.10
N MET A 22 4.42 11.88 -4.10
CA MET A 22 5.05 10.56 -3.88
C MET A 22 6.57 10.69 -4.03
N LYS A 23 7.31 10.33 -2.99
CA LYS A 23 8.78 10.37 -3.01
C LYS A 23 9.37 9.04 -3.51
N PRO A 24 10.55 9.05 -4.15
CA PRO A 24 11.19 7.81 -4.61
C PRO A 24 11.39 6.75 -3.50
N VAL A 25 11.71 7.19 -2.29
CA VAL A 25 11.91 6.33 -1.12
C VAL A 25 10.61 5.62 -0.68
N GLU A 26 9.47 6.29 -0.80
CA GLU A 26 8.16 5.70 -0.55
C GLU A 26 7.85 4.65 -1.61
N THR A 27 8.15 4.94 -2.88
CA THR A 27 7.93 4.00 -3.99
C THR A 27 8.73 2.71 -3.79
N SER A 28 9.97 2.79 -3.30
CA SER A 28 10.75 1.60 -2.96
C SER A 28 10.09 0.78 -1.86
N ALA A 29 9.66 1.41 -0.76
CA ALA A 29 8.96 0.72 0.33
C ALA A 29 7.64 0.06 -0.13
N MET A 30 6.89 0.71 -1.01
CA MET A 30 5.69 0.15 -1.64
C MET A 30 6.05 -1.05 -2.52
N LEU A 31 7.07 -0.94 -3.36
CA LEU A 31 7.51 -1.98 -4.27
C LEU A 31 7.93 -3.24 -3.50
N ASP A 32 8.75 -3.09 -2.46
CA ASP A 32 9.23 -4.20 -1.62
C ASP A 32 8.06 -5.03 -1.05
N TYR A 33 7.01 -4.35 -0.57
CA TYR A 33 5.81 -5.02 -0.09
C TYR A 33 5.06 -5.77 -1.21
N LEU A 34 4.88 -5.14 -2.39
CA LEU A 34 4.14 -5.78 -3.47
C LEU A 34 4.89 -6.98 -4.06
N LEU A 35 6.22 -6.92 -4.15
CA LEU A 35 7.05 -8.05 -4.57
C LEU A 35 6.88 -9.22 -3.59
N TRP A 36 7.02 -8.97 -2.28
CA TRP A 36 6.75 -9.99 -1.26
C TRP A 36 5.33 -10.59 -1.39
N ARG A 37 4.33 -9.75 -1.70
CA ARG A 37 2.95 -10.19 -1.87
C ARG A 37 2.80 -11.12 -3.08
N ILE A 38 3.43 -10.78 -4.20
CA ILE A 38 3.43 -11.57 -5.44
C ILE A 38 4.17 -12.90 -5.23
N GLU A 39 5.32 -12.88 -4.55
CA GLU A 39 6.10 -14.08 -4.20
C GLU A 39 5.31 -15.07 -3.34
N ARG A 40 4.45 -14.58 -2.44
CA ARG A 40 3.57 -15.45 -1.64
C ARG A 40 2.57 -16.25 -2.48
N HIS A 41 2.31 -15.83 -3.72
CA HIS A 41 1.51 -16.58 -4.71
C HIS A 41 2.36 -17.48 -5.61
N GLY A 42 3.64 -17.68 -5.28
CA GLY A 42 4.57 -18.54 -6.04
C GLY A 42 5.06 -17.91 -7.35
N ILE A 43 4.92 -16.59 -7.50
CA ILE A 43 5.35 -15.85 -8.68
C ILE A 43 6.58 -15.03 -8.29
N TYR A 44 7.67 -15.18 -9.02
CA TYR A 44 8.92 -14.47 -8.77
C TYR A 44 9.16 -13.47 -9.91
N PRO A 45 8.87 -12.17 -9.69
CA PRO A 45 9.01 -11.17 -10.74
C PRO A 45 10.47 -11.02 -11.18
N THR A 46 10.68 -10.82 -12.48
CA THR A 46 11.99 -10.39 -12.99
C THR A 46 12.25 -8.92 -12.66
N ASP A 47 13.49 -8.47 -12.82
CA ASP A 47 13.86 -7.06 -12.64
C ASP A 47 13.02 -6.12 -13.54
N ASP A 48 12.75 -6.53 -14.78
CA ASP A 48 11.89 -5.79 -15.71
C ASP A 48 10.43 -5.73 -15.23
N GLU A 49 9.91 -6.80 -14.63
CA GLU A 49 8.56 -6.82 -14.07
C GLU A 49 8.47 -5.96 -12.80
N ALA A 50 9.48 -6.00 -11.93
CA ALA A 50 9.59 -5.13 -10.77
C ALA A 50 9.63 -3.65 -11.19
N GLU A 51 10.41 -3.32 -12.22
CA GLU A 51 10.47 -1.97 -12.79
C GLU A 51 9.10 -1.52 -13.37
N ASN A 52 8.37 -2.43 -14.01
CA ASN A 52 7.02 -2.14 -14.50
C ASN A 52 6.03 -1.88 -13.36
N ILE A 53 6.12 -2.61 -12.24
CA ILE A 53 5.32 -2.38 -11.04
C ILE A 53 5.67 -1.01 -10.43
N ARG A 54 6.97 -0.67 -10.36
CA ARG A 54 7.44 0.63 -9.89
C ARG A 54 6.81 1.79 -10.69
N ARG A 55 6.89 1.71 -12.03
CA ARG A 55 6.29 2.71 -12.93
C ARG A 55 4.77 2.78 -12.78
N TYR A 56 4.12 1.64 -12.53
CA TYR A 56 2.69 1.61 -12.23
C TYR A 56 2.36 2.38 -10.94
N LEU A 57 3.10 2.14 -9.85
CA LEU A 57 2.94 2.84 -8.58
C LEU A 57 3.13 4.36 -8.72
N GLU A 58 4.18 4.79 -9.41
CA GLU A 58 4.49 6.21 -9.64
C GLU A 58 3.34 6.95 -10.36
N ARG A 59 2.63 6.24 -11.25
CA ARG A 59 1.48 6.77 -12.00
C ARG A 59 0.14 6.61 -11.28
N LEU A 60 0.06 5.72 -10.30
CA LEU A 60 -1.20 5.40 -9.65
C LEU A 60 -1.73 6.63 -8.90
N ARG A 61 -2.98 7.01 -9.22
CA ARG A 61 -3.75 8.08 -8.58
C ARG A 61 -5.13 7.50 -8.23
N PRO A 62 -5.26 6.74 -7.14
CA PRO A 62 -6.53 6.12 -6.79
C PRO A 62 -7.51 7.21 -6.36
N GLY A 63 -8.68 7.25 -7.00
CA GLY A 63 -9.80 8.07 -6.54
C GLY A 63 -10.58 7.38 -5.41
N PRO A 64 -11.54 8.08 -4.79
CA PRO A 64 -12.33 7.55 -3.66
C PRO A 64 -12.94 6.17 -3.93
N ASP A 65 -13.63 6.00 -5.07
CA ASP A 65 -14.25 4.72 -5.43
C ASP A 65 -13.25 3.55 -5.55
N ALA A 66 -12.00 3.85 -5.95
CA ALA A 66 -10.96 2.85 -6.05
C ALA A 66 -10.44 2.44 -4.67
N ILE A 67 -10.36 3.39 -3.73
CA ILE A 67 -9.98 3.15 -2.33
C ILE A 67 -11.08 2.33 -1.66
N ASP A 68 -12.35 2.74 -1.76
CA ASP A 68 -13.48 2.03 -1.14
C ASP A 68 -13.63 0.59 -1.66
N ARG A 69 -13.36 0.36 -2.94
CA ARG A 69 -13.32 -1.00 -3.50
C ARG A 69 -12.14 -1.77 -2.94
N ALA A 70 -10.96 -1.17 -2.86
CA ALA A 70 -9.78 -1.82 -2.32
C ALA A 70 -10.02 -2.23 -0.85
N VAL A 71 -10.53 -1.34 -0.01
CA VAL A 71 -10.83 -1.63 1.40
C VAL A 71 -11.78 -2.83 1.53
N ARG A 72 -12.89 -2.84 0.78
CA ARG A 72 -13.83 -3.97 0.79
C ARG A 72 -13.19 -5.29 0.37
N ASN A 73 -12.33 -5.28 -0.64
CA ASN A 73 -11.66 -6.49 -1.11
C ASN A 73 -10.61 -6.99 -0.11
N LEU A 74 -9.87 -6.07 0.51
CA LEU A 74 -8.82 -6.36 1.48
C LEU A 74 -9.36 -6.89 2.80
N GLY A 75 -10.61 -6.58 3.16
CA GLY A 75 -11.27 -7.14 4.35
C GLY A 75 -11.36 -8.67 4.38
N ASN A 76 -11.15 -9.35 3.24
CA ASN A 76 -11.14 -10.82 3.15
C ASN A 76 -9.74 -11.44 3.32
N LEU A 77 -8.70 -10.63 3.50
CA LEU A 77 -7.34 -11.13 3.68
C LEU A 77 -7.10 -11.68 5.08
N ASP A 78 -6.17 -12.64 5.18
CA ASP A 78 -5.74 -13.14 6.49
C ASP A 78 -5.03 -12.06 7.30
N HIS A 79 -5.15 -12.13 8.64
CA HIS A 79 -4.60 -11.15 9.57
C HIS A 79 -3.10 -10.89 9.36
N ARG A 80 -2.33 -11.92 8.98
CA ARG A 80 -0.89 -11.76 8.74
C ARG A 80 -0.61 -10.90 7.49
N THR A 81 -1.43 -11.04 6.45
CA THR A 81 -1.34 -10.19 5.26
C THR A 81 -1.72 -8.75 5.57
N LEU A 82 -2.81 -8.54 6.31
CA LEU A 82 -3.25 -7.21 6.74
C LEU A 82 -2.19 -6.53 7.62
N ALA A 83 -1.64 -7.23 8.62
CA ALA A 83 -0.59 -6.70 9.47
C ALA A 83 0.67 -6.30 8.67
N ARG A 84 1.07 -7.12 7.68
CA ARG A 84 2.18 -6.77 6.77
C ARG A 84 1.86 -5.56 5.90
N MET A 85 0.61 -5.44 5.42
CA MET A 85 0.17 -4.29 4.63
C MET A 85 0.23 -3.00 5.46
N PHE A 86 -0.27 -3.04 6.70
CA PHE A 86 -0.17 -1.90 7.61
C PHE A 86 1.28 -1.56 7.95
N GLY A 87 2.14 -2.57 8.15
CA GLY A 87 3.57 -2.36 8.31
C GLY A 87 4.20 -1.65 7.10
N ALA A 88 3.79 -2.01 5.88
CA ALA A 88 4.23 -1.32 4.67
C ALA A 88 3.70 0.11 4.58
N CYS A 89 2.43 0.36 4.95
CA CYS A 89 1.89 1.73 5.02
C CYS A 89 2.66 2.59 6.01
N VAL A 90 3.03 2.03 7.17
CA VAL A 90 3.87 2.72 8.16
C VAL A 90 5.27 2.98 7.61
N ALA A 91 5.89 2.00 6.94
CA ALA A 91 7.20 2.17 6.31
C ALA A 91 7.19 3.26 5.21
N VAL A 92 6.09 3.38 4.47
CA VAL A 92 5.87 4.46 3.50
C VAL A 92 5.84 5.82 4.20
N MET A 93 5.07 5.98 5.28
CA MET A 93 5.06 7.24 6.04
C MET A 93 6.42 7.56 6.67
N ASP A 94 7.16 6.54 7.10
CA ASP A 94 8.46 6.71 7.75
C ASP A 94 9.59 6.99 6.77
N ALA A 95 9.37 6.78 5.47
CA ALA A 95 10.43 6.86 4.45
C ALA A 95 11.04 8.27 4.34
N ASP A 96 10.27 9.31 4.68
CA ASP A 96 10.75 10.70 4.70
C ASP A 96 11.04 11.25 6.11
N GLY A 97 10.87 10.42 7.14
CA GLY A 97 11.12 10.75 8.54
C GLY A 97 10.04 11.59 9.22
N VAL A 98 8.92 11.91 8.56
CA VAL A 98 7.86 12.77 9.14
C VAL A 98 6.47 12.19 8.91
N ARG A 99 5.89 11.61 9.97
CA ARG A 99 4.47 11.21 9.97
C ARG A 99 3.55 12.41 10.07
N ARG A 100 2.93 12.81 8.97
CA ARG A 100 1.94 13.90 8.96
C ARG A 100 0.64 13.47 9.64
N ARG A 101 -0.19 14.43 10.03
CA ARG A 101 -1.45 14.14 10.72
C ARG A 101 -2.44 13.44 9.79
N GLU A 102 -2.45 13.86 8.53
CA GLU A 102 -3.33 13.39 7.47
C GLU A 102 -3.05 11.92 7.14
N GLU A 103 -1.78 11.53 7.04
CA GLU A 103 -1.34 10.15 6.83
C GLU A 103 -1.75 9.24 8.01
N ARG A 104 -1.54 9.73 9.25
CA ARG A 104 -1.94 9.00 10.47
C ARG A 104 -3.45 8.80 10.55
N ASN A 105 -4.23 9.85 10.25
CA ASN A 105 -5.68 9.76 10.24
C ASN A 105 -6.16 8.75 9.19
N LEU A 106 -5.60 8.79 7.97
CA LEU A 106 -5.94 7.86 6.91
C LEU A 106 -5.64 6.41 7.31
N ILE A 107 -4.43 6.14 7.82
CA ILE A 107 -4.05 4.80 8.25
C ILE A 107 -4.92 4.31 9.41
N ASN A 108 -5.22 5.16 10.39
CA ASN A 108 -6.09 4.76 11.50
C ASN A 108 -7.51 4.47 11.04
N SER A 109 -8.07 5.26 10.12
CA SER A 109 -9.38 4.98 9.51
C SER A 109 -9.37 3.63 8.79
N LEU A 110 -8.35 3.36 7.99
CA LEU A 110 -8.19 2.07 7.28
C LEU A 110 -8.02 0.89 8.25
N ALA A 111 -7.25 1.08 9.33
CA ALA A 111 -7.02 0.04 10.33
C ALA A 111 -8.31 -0.29 11.09
N VAL A 112 -9.06 0.72 11.51
CA VAL A 112 -10.37 0.53 12.16
C VAL A 112 -11.34 -0.16 11.21
N GLU A 113 -11.39 0.23 9.94
CA GLU A 113 -12.31 -0.37 8.97
C GLU A 113 -11.97 -1.83 8.64
N LEU A 114 -10.68 -2.16 8.51
CA LEU A 114 -10.24 -3.51 8.13
C LEU A 114 -10.07 -4.48 9.30
N THR A 115 -9.83 -3.98 10.51
CA THR A 115 -9.46 -4.81 11.66
C THR A 115 -10.24 -4.50 12.95
N GLY A 116 -10.97 -3.38 12.98
CA GLY A 116 -11.64 -2.89 14.19
C GLY A 116 -10.70 -2.22 15.19
N VAL A 117 -9.42 -2.04 14.89
CA VAL A 117 -8.40 -1.53 15.81
C VAL A 117 -7.62 -0.36 15.19
N SER A 118 -7.31 0.66 15.99
CA SER A 118 -6.43 1.79 15.60
C SER A 118 -4.96 1.43 15.78
N LEU A 119 -4.07 1.96 14.93
CA LEU A 119 -2.62 1.74 15.03
C LEU A 119 -1.91 2.78 15.91
N PHE A 120 -2.55 3.91 16.15
CA PHE A 120 -2.07 5.02 16.98
C PHE A 120 -3.15 5.53 17.92
#